data_AF-Q7RLL6-F1
#
_entry.id   AF-Q7RLL6-F1
#
_cell.length_a   1.000
_cell.length_b   1.000
_cell.length_c   1.000
_cell.angle_alpha   90.00
_cell.angle_beta   90.00
_cell.angle_gamma   90.00
#
_symmetry.space_group_name_H-M   'P 1'
#
loop_
_entity.id
_entity.type
_entity.pdbx_description
1 polymer ?
#
loop_
_entity_poly.entity_id
_entity_poly.type
_entity_poly.pdbx_seq_one_letter_code
_entity_poly.pdbx_strand_id
1 'polypeptide(L)'
;MANNNLHGNIQDLNLGPEFQNCKCLNLCELQLILGDQLRLTSKRNEDAQALIRSSFDYANRFATIKNRSSIVDIRTNLERIGELYEYEIAMLVNLLPKTILEARYFIPSLIRLNEETLNSILEHLIIKQFESNLNGATRANGNNKKKKKKKI
;
A
#
# COMPACT_ATOMS: atom_id res chain seq x y z
N MET A 1 -4.76 39.18 -10.07
CA MET A 1 -3.77 38.20 -10.55
C MET A 1 -4.11 36.87 -9.90
N ALA A 2 -4.74 35.95 -10.63
CA ALA A 2 -5.06 34.63 -10.12
C ALA A 2 -3.77 33.80 -10.14
N ASN A 3 -3.25 33.44 -8.97
CA ASN A 3 -2.09 32.55 -8.86
C ASN A 3 -2.51 31.17 -9.35
N ASN A 4 -2.24 30.87 -10.62
CA ASN A 4 -2.32 29.54 -11.19
C ASN A 4 -1.15 28.70 -10.63
N ASN A 5 -1.27 28.26 -9.39
CA ASN A 5 -0.50 27.11 -8.90
C ASN A 5 -1.07 25.86 -9.57
N LEU A 6 -0.79 25.72 -10.87
CA LEU A 6 -1.16 24.58 -11.70
C LEU A 6 -0.34 23.33 -11.38
N HIS A 7 0.75 23.48 -10.62
CA HIS A 7 1.64 22.38 -10.25
C HIS A 7 1.57 22.16 -8.74
N GLY A 8 1.01 21.02 -8.34
CA GLY A 8 1.12 20.55 -6.96
C GLY A 8 2.58 20.31 -6.57
N ASN A 9 2.89 20.50 -5.29
CA ASN A 9 4.18 20.20 -4.68
C ASN A 9 4.00 19.18 -3.55
N ILE A 10 4.64 18.01 -3.70
CA ILE A 10 4.62 16.93 -2.71
C ILE A 10 5.29 17.35 -1.40
N GLN A 11 6.32 18.20 -1.46
CA GLN A 11 7.03 18.68 -0.27
C GLN A 11 6.11 19.51 0.64
N ASP A 12 5.21 20.26 0.02
CA ASP A 12 4.21 21.09 0.72
C ASP A 12 2.90 20.32 0.97
N LEU A 13 2.87 19.01 0.67
CA LEU A 13 1.69 18.14 0.73
C LEU A 13 0.48 18.67 -0.07
N ASN A 14 0.72 19.55 -1.03
CA ASN A 14 -0.29 20.11 -1.90
C ASN A 14 -0.23 19.41 -3.24
N LEU A 15 -1.08 18.39 -3.44
CA LEU A 15 -1.10 17.63 -4.69
C LEU A 15 -1.85 18.35 -5.83
N GLY A 16 -2.46 19.51 -5.56
CA GLY A 16 -3.36 20.19 -6.49
C GLY A 16 -4.82 20.03 -6.10
N PRO A 17 -5.70 20.93 -6.59
CA PRO A 17 -7.11 20.96 -6.21
C PRO A 17 -7.87 19.68 -6.58
N GLU A 18 -7.48 19.00 -7.67
CA GLU A 18 -8.12 17.76 -8.12
C GLU A 18 -7.87 16.56 -7.18
N PHE A 19 -6.85 16.64 -6.32
CA PHE A 19 -6.53 15.60 -5.34
C PHE A 19 -6.93 15.98 -3.91
N GLN A 20 -7.58 17.13 -3.74
CA GLN A 20 -8.05 17.55 -2.43
C GLN A 20 -9.12 16.59 -1.92
N ASN A 21 -8.96 16.11 -0.67
CA ASN A 21 -9.83 15.11 -0.04
C ASN A 21 -9.88 13.74 -0.73
N CYS A 22 -8.98 13.46 -1.69
CA CYS A 22 -8.87 12.13 -2.28
C CYS A 22 -8.17 11.16 -1.34
N LYS A 23 -8.64 9.91 -1.33
CA LYS A 23 -7.96 8.80 -0.66
C LYS A 23 -6.82 8.29 -1.54
N CYS A 24 -5.66 8.05 -0.96
CA CYS A 24 -4.54 7.41 -1.66
C CYS A 24 -4.57 5.90 -1.43
N LEU A 25 -4.32 5.14 -2.50
CA LEU A 25 -4.17 3.69 -2.44
C LEU A 25 -2.69 3.32 -2.43
N ASN A 26 -2.28 2.47 -1.48
CA ASN A 26 -0.96 1.84 -1.52
C ASN A 26 -0.96 0.62 -2.48
N LEU A 27 0.22 0.10 -2.79
CA LEU A 27 0.37 -1.02 -3.72
C LEU A 27 -0.30 -2.30 -3.24
N CYS A 28 -0.38 -2.54 -1.93
CA CYS A 28 -1.06 -3.71 -1.37
C CYS A 28 -2.58 -3.61 -1.55
N GLU A 29 -3.16 -2.43 -1.32
CA GLU A 29 -4.57 -2.15 -1.58
C GLU A 29 -4.90 -2.23 -3.08
N LEU A 30 -4.05 -1.62 -3.92
CA LEU A 30 -4.20 -1.64 -5.36
C LEU A 30 -4.17 -3.07 -5.90
N GLN A 31 -3.26 -3.91 -5.40
CA GLN A 31 -3.17 -5.33 -5.76
C GLN A 31 -4.47 -6.07 -5.45
N LEU A 32 -5.07 -5.85 -4.28
CA LEU A 32 -6.35 -6.47 -3.92
C LEU A 32 -7.49 -6.00 -4.81
N ILE A 33 -7.62 -4.69 -4.99
CA ILE A 33 -8.71 -4.08 -5.75
C ILE A 33 -8.64 -4.53 -7.21
N LEU A 34 -7.48 -4.42 -7.86
CA LEU A 34 -7.33 -4.81 -9.25
C LEU A 34 -7.44 -6.33 -9.43
N GLY A 35 -7.00 -7.13 -8.46
CA GLY A 35 -7.21 -8.58 -8.47
C GLY A 35 -8.68 -8.97 -8.42
N ASP A 36 -9.48 -8.28 -7.59
CA ASP A 36 -10.93 -8.45 -7.54
C ASP A 36 -11.58 -7.98 -8.87
N GLN A 37 -11.13 -6.86 -9.45
CA GLN A 37 -11.63 -6.36 -10.73
C GLN A 37 -11.37 -7.33 -11.89
N LEU A 38 -10.17 -7.89 -11.99
CA LEU A 38 -9.81 -8.90 -13.01
C LEU A 38 -10.61 -10.20 -12.87
N ARG A 39 -10.99 -10.57 -11.64
CA ARG A 39 -11.78 -11.78 -11.38
C ARG A 39 -13.27 -11.59 -11.67
N LEU A 40 -13.82 -10.44 -11.30
CA LEU A 40 -15.27 -10.19 -11.31
C LEU A 40 -15.75 -9.50 -12.59
N THR A 41 -14.89 -8.76 -13.29
CA THR A 41 -15.30 -7.93 -14.44
C THR A 41 -14.64 -8.41 -15.73
N SER A 42 -15.40 -9.14 -16.55
CA SER A 42 -14.95 -9.66 -17.85
C SER A 42 -15.29 -8.76 -19.04
N LYS A 43 -16.14 -7.73 -18.86
CA LYS A 43 -16.56 -6.80 -19.92
C LYS A 43 -15.90 -5.43 -19.78
N ARG A 44 -14.72 -5.26 -20.35
CA ARG A 44 -14.07 -3.96 -20.60
C ARG A 44 -13.42 -4.00 -21.97
N ASN A 45 -13.16 -2.85 -22.58
CA ASN A 45 -12.39 -2.81 -23.82
C ASN A 45 -10.95 -3.32 -23.60
N GLU A 46 -10.28 -3.70 -24.69
CA GLU A 46 -8.96 -4.34 -24.63
C GLU A 46 -7.91 -3.44 -23.97
N ASP A 47 -7.92 -2.14 -24.28
CA ASP A 47 -6.97 -1.17 -23.71
C ASP A 47 -7.11 -1.05 -22.20
N ALA A 48 -8.33 -0.94 -21.66
CA ALA A 48 -8.54 -0.89 -20.22
C ALA A 48 -8.13 -2.21 -19.55
N GLN A 49 -8.41 -3.36 -20.19
CA GLN A 49 -7.95 -4.66 -19.68
C GLN A 49 -6.42 -4.73 -19.62
N ALA A 50 -5.71 -4.27 -20.65
CA ALA A 50 -4.26 -4.25 -20.68
C ALA A 50 -3.67 -3.34 -19.58
N LEU A 51 -4.24 -2.14 -19.40
CA LEU A 51 -3.82 -1.22 -18.35
C LEU A 51 -4.04 -1.80 -16.95
N ILE A 52 -5.18 -2.43 -16.69
CA ILE A 52 -5.47 -3.06 -15.39
C ILE A 52 -4.52 -4.22 -15.13
N ARG A 53 -4.28 -5.07 -16.12
CA ARG A 53 -3.36 -6.21 -15.99
C ARG A 53 -1.94 -5.75 -15.67
N SER A 54 -1.41 -4.80 -16.45
CA SER A 54 -0.07 -4.25 -16.21
C SER A 54 0.03 -3.57 -14.84
N SER A 55 -0.98 -2.81 -14.42
CA SER A 55 -1.04 -2.18 -13.10
C SER A 55 -1.11 -3.20 -11.97
N PHE A 56 -1.90 -4.27 -12.15
CA PHE A 56 -1.98 -5.37 -11.19
C PHE A 56 -0.67 -6.13 -11.10
N ASP A 57 0.01 -6.39 -12.23
CA ASP A 57 1.28 -7.10 -12.23
C ASP A 57 2.37 -6.33 -11.51
N TYR A 58 2.43 -5.00 -11.71
CA TYR A 58 3.30 -4.11 -10.95
C TYR A 58 2.98 -4.17 -9.45
N ALA A 59 1.72 -3.96 -9.09
CA ALA A 59 1.28 -4.00 -7.69
C ALA A 59 1.54 -5.38 -7.05
N ASN A 60 1.29 -6.49 -7.75
CA ASN A 60 1.51 -7.84 -7.25
C ASN A 60 2.99 -8.19 -7.06
N ARG A 61 3.88 -7.59 -7.86
CA ARG A 61 5.33 -7.75 -7.72
C ARG A 61 5.87 -7.00 -6.50
N PHE A 62 5.40 -5.78 -6.24
CA PHE A 62 5.95 -4.90 -5.21
C PHE A 62 5.14 -4.84 -3.91
N ALA A 63 3.89 -5.33 -3.90
CA ALA A 63 3.11 -5.48 -2.69
C ALA A 63 3.77 -6.49 -1.75
N THR A 64 4.27 -5.97 -0.63
CA THR A 64 4.97 -6.71 0.43
C THR A 64 3.99 -7.41 1.37
N ILE A 65 2.80 -6.86 1.53
CA ILE A 65 1.74 -7.38 2.41
C ILE A 65 0.62 -7.89 1.52
N LYS A 66 0.30 -9.19 1.61
CA LYS A 66 -0.71 -9.83 0.74
C LYS A 66 -1.94 -10.32 1.49
N ASN A 67 -1.89 -10.31 2.82
CA ASN A 67 -3.03 -10.69 3.63
C ASN A 67 -4.05 -9.55 3.69
N ARG A 68 -5.27 -9.78 3.17
CA ARG A 68 -6.37 -8.81 3.16
C ARG A 68 -6.72 -8.28 4.56
N SER A 69 -6.72 -9.12 5.59
CA SER A 69 -7.01 -8.65 6.94
C SER A 69 -5.91 -7.73 7.46
N SER A 70 -4.64 -8.06 7.20
CA SER A 70 -3.50 -7.21 7.58
C SER A 70 -3.52 -5.87 6.85
N ILE A 71 -3.88 -5.86 5.57
CA ILE A 71 -3.99 -4.61 4.78
C ILE A 71 -5.07 -3.69 5.36
N VAL A 72 -6.25 -4.24 5.68
CA VAL A 72 -7.35 -3.47 6.28
C VAL A 72 -6.99 -2.95 7.68
N ASP A 73 -6.33 -3.79 8.49
CA ASP A 73 -5.88 -3.44 9.83
C ASP A 73 -4.88 -2.27 9.80
N ILE A 74 -3.85 -2.37 8.95
CA ILE A 74 -2.88 -1.29 8.73
C ILE A 74 -3.60 0.00 8.34
N ARG A 75 -4.50 -0.07 7.34
CA ARG A 75 -5.20 1.12 6.86
C ARG A 75 -6.01 1.79 7.96
N THR A 76 -6.77 0.99 8.71
CA THR A 76 -7.62 1.48 9.80
C THR A 76 -6.79 2.06 10.95
N ASN A 77 -5.64 1.45 11.25
CA ASN A 77 -4.73 1.93 12.28
C ASN A 77 -4.13 3.29 11.90
N LEU A 78 -3.60 3.42 10.68
CA LEU A 78 -2.97 4.65 10.21
C LEU A 78 -4.00 5.81 10.12
N GLU A 79 -5.22 5.54 9.66
CA GLU A 79 -6.28 6.55 9.65
C GLU A 79 -6.71 6.98 11.05
N ARG A 80 -6.71 6.06 12.04
CA ARG A 80 -7.10 6.37 13.43
C ARG A 80 -6.14 7.33 14.11
N ILE A 81 -4.86 7.32 13.74
CA ILE A 81 -3.88 8.26 14.29
C ILE A 81 -4.27 9.71 13.97
N GLY A 82 -4.98 9.94 12.86
CA GLY A 82 -5.59 11.23 12.51
C GLY A 82 -4.59 12.32 12.10
N GLU A 83 -3.32 12.15 12.41
CA GLU A 83 -2.28 13.11 12.07
C GLU A 83 -1.68 12.89 10.68
N LEU A 84 -1.88 11.75 10.02
CA LEU A 84 -1.25 11.42 8.73
C LEU A 84 -2.04 11.95 7.52
N TYR A 85 -1.33 12.46 6.52
CA TYR A 85 -1.93 12.76 5.21
C TYR A 85 -2.08 11.49 4.38
N GLU A 86 -3.04 11.48 3.46
CA GLU A 86 -3.33 10.33 2.59
C GLU A 86 -2.10 9.84 1.80
N TYR A 87 -1.31 10.77 1.29
CA TYR A 87 -0.03 10.47 0.63
C TYR A 87 0.94 9.73 1.57
N GLU A 88 1.08 10.20 2.80
CA GLU A 88 2.01 9.62 3.78
C GLU A 88 1.57 8.22 4.20
N ILE A 89 0.26 8.00 4.38
CA ILE A 89 -0.32 6.67 4.64
C ILE A 89 0.09 5.71 3.53
N ALA A 90 -0.09 6.10 2.27
CA ALA A 90 0.25 5.25 1.14
C ALA A 90 1.76 4.98 1.06
N MET A 91 2.59 6.00 1.29
CA MET A 91 4.05 5.89 1.20
C MET A 91 4.66 5.06 2.34
N LEU A 92 4.16 5.18 3.56
CA LEU A 92 4.59 4.37 4.69
C LEU A 92 4.44 2.87 4.41
N VAL A 93 3.31 2.48 3.80
CA VAL A 93 3.04 1.07 3.45
C VAL A 93 3.84 0.61 2.23
N ASN A 94 4.09 1.49 1.26
CA ASN A 94 4.87 1.16 0.07
C ASN A 94 6.37 0.99 0.39
N LEU A 95 6.91 1.84 1.26
CA LEU A 95 8.34 1.88 1.57
C LEU A 95 8.74 1.03 2.78
N LEU A 96 7.84 0.84 3.75
CA LEU A 96 8.07 0.09 4.99
C LEU A 96 9.39 0.43 5.72
N PRO A 97 9.66 1.73 5.98
CA PRO A 97 10.87 2.15 6.66
C PRO A 97 11.01 1.46 8.03
N LYS A 98 12.24 1.18 8.44
CA LYS A 98 12.58 0.47 9.68
C LYS A 98 12.98 1.39 10.81
N THR A 99 13.33 2.62 10.49
CA THR A 99 13.77 3.62 11.46
C THR A 99 13.09 4.95 11.20
N ILE A 100 12.99 5.78 12.25
CA ILE A 100 12.50 7.17 12.14
C ILE A 100 13.32 7.95 11.11
N LEU A 101 14.65 7.75 11.11
CA LEU A 101 15.57 8.41 10.18
C LEU A 101 15.22 8.07 8.73
N GLU A 102 15.03 6.79 8.42
CA GLU A 102 14.64 6.32 7.09
C GLU A 102 13.26 6.85 6.68
N ALA A 103 12.29 6.82 7.60
CA ALA A 103 10.95 7.33 7.34
C ALA A 103 10.96 8.83 6.98
N ARG A 104 11.68 9.65 7.76
CA ARG A 104 11.83 11.09 7.50
C ARG A 104 12.69 11.38 6.26
N TYR A 105 13.65 10.51 5.94
CA TYR A 105 14.46 10.66 4.74
C TYR A 105 13.63 10.44 3.47
N PHE A 106 12.83 9.37 3.43
CA PHE A 106 12.00 9.08 2.26
C PHE A 106 10.72 9.89 2.19
N ILE A 107 10.17 10.28 3.34
CA ILE A 107 8.91 11.03 3.46
C ILE A 107 9.19 12.26 4.35
N PRO A 108 9.81 13.32 3.81
CA PRO A 108 10.25 14.48 4.60
C PRO A 108 9.14 15.17 5.40
N SER A 109 7.90 15.13 4.90
CA SER A 109 6.74 15.71 5.59
C SER A 109 6.45 15.07 6.95
N LEU A 110 6.93 13.85 7.22
CA LEU A 110 6.80 13.19 8.53
C LEU A 110 7.61 13.86 9.64
N ILE A 111 8.50 14.81 9.32
CA ILE A 111 9.27 15.55 10.34
C ILE A 111 8.38 16.28 11.35
N ARG A 112 7.14 16.60 10.97
CA ARG A 112 6.13 17.23 11.83
C ARG A 112 5.58 16.30 12.93
N LEU A 113 5.71 14.98 12.76
CA LEU A 113 5.24 14.01 13.76
C LEU A 113 6.27 13.84 14.87
N ASN A 114 5.77 13.71 16.09
CA ASN A 114 6.61 13.37 17.24
C ASN A 114 7.21 11.95 17.06
N GLU A 115 8.34 11.72 17.72
CA GLU A 115 9.10 10.47 17.54
C GLU A 115 8.38 9.24 18.12
N GLU A 116 7.63 9.40 19.21
CA GLU A 116 6.88 8.32 19.86
C GLU A 116 5.77 7.78 18.95
N THR A 117 4.96 8.68 18.37
CA THR A 117 3.91 8.38 17.41
C THR A 117 4.48 7.74 16.16
N LEU A 118 5.55 8.31 15.60
CA LEU A 118 6.18 7.76 14.40
C LEU A 118 6.78 6.37 14.69
N ASN A 119 7.45 6.19 15.82
CA ASN A 119 7.99 4.88 16.20
C ASN A 119 6.87 3.84 16.35
N SER A 120 5.76 4.19 17.00
CA SER A 120 4.60 3.30 17.14
C SER A 120 4.01 2.87 15.80
N ILE A 121 3.93 3.81 14.83
CA ILE A 121 3.54 3.50 13.45
C ILE A 121 4.48 2.47 12.82
N LEU A 122 5.78 2.71 12.92
CA LEU A 122 6.79 1.84 12.29
C LEU A 122 6.77 0.44 12.91
N GLU A 123 6.67 0.33 14.23
CA GLU A 123 6.54 -0.93 14.94
C GLU A 123 5.31 -1.72 14.48
N HIS A 124 4.16 -1.07 14.36
CA HIS A 124 2.94 -1.70 13.87
C HIS A 124 3.12 -2.23 12.44
N LEU A 125 3.72 -1.45 11.53
CA LEU A 125 3.99 -1.87 10.15
C LEU A 125 4.96 -3.06 10.08
N ILE A 126 6.00 -3.06 10.91
CA ILE A 126 6.97 -4.17 10.98
C ILE A 126 6.30 -5.47 11.43
N ILE A 127 5.48 -5.40 12.48
CA ILE A 127 4.73 -6.57 12.99
C ILE A 127 3.82 -7.13 11.88
N LYS A 128 3.06 -6.27 11.20
CA LYS A 128 2.13 -6.71 10.13
C LYS A 128 2.86 -7.28 8.91
N GLN A 129 4.01 -6.71 8.55
CA GLN A 129 4.85 -7.26 7.50
C GLN A 129 5.33 -8.68 7.87
N PHE A 130 5.78 -8.87 9.11
CA PHE A 130 6.24 -10.17 9.59
C PHE A 130 5.11 -11.22 9.60
N GLU A 131 3.93 -10.86 10.13
CA GLU A 131 2.72 -11.72 10.11
C GLU A 131 2.35 -12.14 8.68
N SER A 132 2.40 -11.22 7.71
CA SER A 132 2.11 -11.52 6.32
C SER A 132 3.10 -12.54 5.73
N ASN A 133 4.39 -12.43 6.07
CA ASN A 133 5.44 -13.32 5.57
C ASN A 133 5.30 -14.75 6.12
N LEU A 134 4.97 -14.91 7.40
CA LEU A 134 4.72 -16.23 8.01
C LEU A 134 3.52 -16.95 7.38
N ASN A 135 2.46 -16.20 7.09
CA ASN A 135 1.27 -16.71 6.41
C ASN A 135 1.55 -17.10 4.94
N GLY A 136 2.50 -16.43 4.28
CA GLY A 136 2.99 -16.82 2.95
C GLY A 136 3.75 -18.16 2.95
N ALA A 137 4.64 -18.35 3.93
CA ALA A 137 5.45 -19.57 4.05
C ALA A 137 4.62 -20.83 4.32
N THR A 138 3.59 -20.72 5.16
CA THR A 138 2.65 -21.83 5.43
C THR A 138 1.81 -22.22 4.22
N ARG A 139 1.40 -21.24 3.39
CA ARG A 139 0.67 -21.50 2.12
C ARG A 139 1.52 -22.18 1.05
N ALA A 140 2.80 -21.83 0.93
CA ALA A 140 3.72 -22.46 -0.03
C ALA A 140 3.93 -23.96 0.27
N ASN A 141 3.99 -24.34 1.55
CA ASN A 141 4.16 -25.73 1.98
C ASN A 141 2.92 -26.62 1.70
N GLY A 142 1.71 -26.05 1.72
CA GLY A 142 0.47 -26.77 1.42
C GLY A 142 0.32 -27.17 -0.06
N ASN A 143 0.80 -26.34 -0.98
CA ASN A 143 0.71 -26.62 -2.43
C ASN A 143 1.67 -27.73 -2.89
N ASN A 144 2.82 -27.91 -2.22
CA ASN A 144 3.73 -29.03 -2.50
C ASN A 144 3.17 -30.40 -2.06
N LYS A 145 2.32 -30.45 -1.02
CA LYS A 145 1.63 -31.69 -0.63
C LYS A 145 0.52 -32.08 -1.61
N LYS A 146 -0.21 -31.11 -2.19
CA LYS A 146 -1.27 -31.38 -3.19
C LYS A 146 -0.71 -31.88 -4.53
N LYS A 147 0.47 -31.41 -4.97
CA LYS A 147 1.13 -31.93 -6.18
C LYS A 147 1.64 -33.37 -6.03
N LYS A 148 2.03 -33.81 -4.82
CA LYS A 148 2.42 -35.22 -4.57
C LYS A 148 1.25 -36.21 -4.53
N LYS A 149 0.04 -35.77 -4.15
CA LYS A 149 -1.16 -36.64 -4.10
C LYS A 149 -1.87 -36.84 -5.45
N LYS A 150 -1.48 -36.13 -6.51
CA LYS A 150 -2.06 -36.26 -7.87
C LYS A 150 -1.21 -37.11 -8.83
N LYS A 151 -0.16 -37.77 -8.31
CA LYS A 151 0.79 -38.59 -9.08
C LYS A 151 0.73 -40.09 -8.73
N ILE A 152 -0.36 -40.52 -8.08
CA ILE A 152 -0.63 -41.93 -7.76
C ILE A 152 -1.99 -42.25 -8.37
#